data_AF-A0A0C3G925-F1
#
_entry.id   AF-A0A0C3G925-F1
#
_cell.length_a   1.000
_cell.length_b   1.000
_cell.length_c   1.000
_cell.angle_alpha   90.00
_cell.angle_beta   90.00
_cell.angle_gamma   90.00
#
_symmetry.space_group_name_H-M   'P 1'
#
loop_
_entity.id
_entity.type
_entity.pdbx_description
1 polymer ?
#
loop_
_entity_poly.entity_id
_entity_poly.type
_entity_poly.pdbx_seq_one_letter_code
_entity_poly.pdbx_strand_id
1 'polypeptide(L)'
;IGRDTKSTIYTAGLQGIYLALQILEASPEPQHRKATIFTDNQSTLRTIHKPGNTSGQYILRKLLLLLRKVAALGIEVELRWIPVHKGVPGNEAADLTAKQ
;
A
#
# COMPACT_ATOMS: atom_id res chain seq x y z
N ILE A 1 -21.47 19.01 -1.15
CA ILE A 1 -20.38 18.58 -2.06
C ILE A 1 -19.33 17.89 -1.19
N GLY A 2 -19.09 16.58 -1.34
CA GLY A 2 -18.26 15.83 -0.38
C GLY A 2 -18.02 14.36 -0.71
N ARG A 3 -18.05 13.97 -2.00
CA ARG A 3 -17.85 12.58 -2.43
C ARG A 3 -16.50 12.31 -3.12
N ASP A 4 -15.84 13.33 -3.67
CA ASP A 4 -14.62 13.14 -4.46
C ASP A 4 -13.35 12.91 -3.64
N THR A 5 -13.11 13.69 -2.58
CA THR A 5 -11.86 13.61 -1.79
C THR A 5 -11.63 12.24 -1.14
N LYS A 6 -12.69 11.54 -0.74
CA LYS A 6 -12.57 10.20 -0.14
C LYS A 6 -12.12 9.15 -1.15
N SER A 7 -12.59 9.23 -2.39
CA SER A 7 -12.16 8.32 -3.46
C SER A 7 -10.70 8.55 -3.82
N THR A 8 -10.25 9.81 -3.89
CA THR A 8 -8.85 10.15 -4.26
C THR A 8 -7.85 9.71 -3.21
N ILE A 9 -8.13 9.95 -1.92
CA ILE A 9 -7.28 9.53 -0.79
C ILE A 9 -7.25 7.99 -0.69
N TYR A 10 -8.39 7.34 -0.93
CA TYR A 10 -8.50 5.89 -0.97
C TYR A 10 -7.66 5.27 -2.10
N THR A 11 -7.69 5.85 -3.30
CA THR A 11 -6.87 5.40 -4.43
C THR A 11 -5.38 5.65 -4.20
N ALA A 12 -5.01 6.79 -3.60
CA ALA A 12 -3.60 7.13 -3.35
C ALA A 12 -2.91 6.12 -2.41
N GLY A 13 -3.57 5.74 -1.32
CA GLY A 13 -3.03 4.74 -0.39
C GLY A 13 -2.84 3.35 -1.01
N LEU A 14 -3.80 2.90 -1.81
CA LEU A 14 -3.69 1.63 -2.54
C LEU A 14 -2.58 1.67 -3.61
N GLN A 15 -2.45 2.81 -4.29
CA GLN A 15 -1.42 3.01 -5.32
C GLN A 15 -0.02 3.01 -4.72
N GLY A 16 0.17 3.62 -3.54
CA GLY A 16 1.46 3.62 -2.83
C GLY A 16 1.93 2.19 -2.49
N ILE A 17 1.02 1.36 -1.97
CA ILE A 17 1.34 -0.05 -1.68
C ILE A 17 1.62 -0.82 -2.98
N TYR A 18 0.85 -0.56 -4.04
CA TYR A 18 1.06 -1.19 -5.34
C TYR A 18 2.45 -0.92 -5.90
N LEU A 19 2.90 0.34 -5.88
CA LEU A 19 4.24 0.73 -6.33
C LEU A 19 5.35 0.07 -5.49
N ALA A 20 5.18 0.05 -4.15
CA ALA A 20 6.14 -0.61 -3.26
C ALA A 20 6.32 -2.10 -3.61
N LEU A 21 5.23 -2.79 -3.93
CA LEU A 21 5.29 -4.20 -4.34
C LEU A 21 5.93 -4.40 -5.72
N GLN A 22 5.76 -3.46 -6.67
CA GLN A 22 6.44 -3.54 -7.96
C GLN A 22 7.96 -3.40 -7.82
N ILE A 23 8.42 -2.55 -6.91
CA ILE A 23 9.85 -2.41 -6.59
C ILE A 23 10.39 -3.72 -5.99
N LEU A 24 9.62 -4.36 -5.11
CA LEU A 24 9.98 -5.66 -4.54
C LEU A 24 10.03 -6.78 -5.60
N GLU A 25 9.07 -6.80 -6.54
CA GLU A 25 9.06 -7.76 -7.66
C GLU A 25 10.27 -7.58 -8.59
N ALA A 26 10.70 -6.34 -8.84
CA ALA A 26 11.82 -6.02 -9.72
C ALA A 26 13.20 -6.18 -9.07
N SER A 27 13.28 -6.42 -7.76
CA SER A 27 14.56 -6.50 -7.04
C SER A 27 15.30 -7.82 -7.32
N PRO A 28 16.59 -7.81 -7.69
CA PRO A 28 17.34 -9.00 -8.12
C PRO A 28 17.94 -9.88 -7.01
N GLU A 29 18.03 -9.44 -5.74
CA GLU A 29 18.70 -10.22 -4.67
C GLU A 29 17.77 -10.91 -3.64
N PRO A 30 17.51 -12.22 -3.71
CA PRO A 30 16.54 -12.92 -2.86
C PRO A 30 17.05 -13.32 -1.47
N GLN A 31 18.03 -12.61 -0.89
CA GLN A 31 18.75 -13.23 0.23
C GLN A 31 18.07 -13.18 1.60
N HIS A 32 17.31 -12.15 2.01
CA HIS A 32 16.57 -12.19 3.29
C HIS A 32 15.40 -11.21 3.25
N ARG A 33 14.23 -11.65 2.76
CA ARG A 33 13.23 -10.72 2.22
C ARG A 33 11.97 -10.60 3.08
N LYS A 34 12.10 -10.07 4.30
CA LYS A 34 10.93 -9.48 4.98
C LYS A 34 10.83 -8.00 4.62
N ALA A 35 9.73 -7.60 3.97
CA ALA A 35 9.42 -6.23 3.62
C ALA A 35 8.26 -5.72 4.49
N THR A 36 8.47 -4.64 5.23
CA THR A 36 7.38 -3.98 5.97
C THR A 36 6.96 -2.71 5.23
N ILE A 37 5.72 -2.67 4.76
CA ILE A 37 5.13 -1.52 4.10
C ILE A 37 4.27 -0.79 5.14
N PHE A 38 4.61 0.48 5.39
CA PHE A 38 3.88 1.34 6.30
C PHE A 38 2.87 2.19 5.54
N THR A 39 1.67 2.32 6.09
CA THR A 39 0.65 3.25 5.56
C THR A 39 -0.08 3.93 6.71
N ASP A 40 -0.38 5.20 6.55
CA ASP A 40 -1.21 5.96 7.48
C ASP A 40 -2.71 5.86 7.18
N ASN A 41 -3.06 5.31 6.02
CA ASN A 41 -4.44 5.14 5.59
C ASN A 41 -5.04 3.85 6.15
N GLN A 42 -5.66 3.94 7.34
CA GLN A 42 -6.37 2.82 7.96
C GLN A 42 -7.45 2.21 7.04
N SER A 43 -8.07 3.01 6.17
CA SER A 43 -9.12 2.55 5.26
C SER A 43 -8.56 1.59 4.21
N THR A 44 -7.34 1.85 3.72
CA THR A 44 -6.61 0.98 2.80
C THR A 44 -6.33 -0.39 3.43
N LEU A 45 -5.83 -0.43 4.66
CA LEU A 45 -5.55 -1.69 5.37
C LEU A 45 -6.83 -2.50 5.65
N ARG A 46 -7.90 -1.83 6.09
CA ARG A 46 -9.20 -2.48 6.30
C ARG A 46 -9.73 -3.10 5.01
N THR A 47 -9.52 -2.47 3.87
CA THR A 47 -10.00 -2.94 2.57
C THR A 47 -9.20 -4.13 2.05
N ILE A 48 -7.88 -4.13 2.28
CA ILE A 48 -7.01 -5.29 1.98
C ILE A 48 -7.41 -6.49 2.85
N HIS A 49 -7.71 -6.26 4.13
CA HIS A 49 -8.09 -7.30 5.07
C HIS A 49 -9.52 -7.81 4.87
N LYS A 50 -10.46 -6.92 4.50
CA LYS A 50 -11.86 -7.24 4.22
C LYS A 50 -12.31 -6.55 2.91
N PRO A 51 -12.13 -7.22 1.77
CA PRO A 51 -12.60 -6.71 0.48
C PRO A 51 -14.13 -6.52 0.49
N GLY A 52 -14.60 -5.28 0.36
CA GLY A 52 -16.03 -4.98 0.20
C GLY A 52 -16.50 -5.00 -1.27
N ASN A 53 -17.82 -4.85 -1.49
CA ASN A 53 -18.45 -4.76 -2.82
C ASN A 53 -18.46 -3.32 -3.39
N THR A 54 -17.37 -2.58 -3.29
CA THR A 54 -17.29 -1.16 -3.72
C THR A 54 -16.38 -0.97 -4.93
N SER A 55 -16.53 0.15 -5.65
CA SER A 55 -15.94 0.51 -6.96
C SER A 55 -14.40 0.55 -7.06
N GLY A 56 -13.65 0.01 -6.09
CA GLY A 56 -12.19 -0.10 -6.10
C GLY A 56 -11.63 -1.52 -6.34
N GLN A 57 -12.49 -2.50 -6.63
CA GLN A 57 -12.08 -3.91 -6.72
C GLN A 57 -10.99 -4.20 -7.76
N TYR A 58 -10.91 -3.43 -8.85
CA TYR A 58 -9.91 -3.67 -9.88
C TYR A 58 -8.48 -3.43 -9.36
N ILE A 59 -8.25 -2.29 -8.70
CA ILE A 59 -6.95 -1.96 -8.11
C ILE A 59 -6.64 -2.92 -6.96
N LEU A 60 -7.63 -3.24 -6.12
CA LEU A 60 -7.48 -4.22 -5.04
C LEU A 60 -7.11 -5.61 -5.56
N ARG A 61 -7.74 -6.07 -6.65
CA ARG A 61 -7.44 -7.38 -7.25
C ARG A 61 -6.03 -7.43 -7.82
N LYS A 62 -5.60 -6.35 -8.50
CA LYS A 62 -4.20 -6.22 -8.96
C LYS A 62 -3.22 -6.27 -7.80
N LEU A 63 -3.52 -5.55 -6.71
CA LEU A 63 -2.71 -5.54 -5.52
C LEU A 63 -2.57 -6.94 -4.88
N LEU A 64 -3.69 -7.65 -4.73
CA LEU A 64 -3.69 -9.02 -4.19
C LEU A 64 -2.93 -10.01 -5.09
N LEU A 65 -3.02 -9.87 -6.41
CA LEU A 65 -2.24 -10.68 -7.35
C LEU A 65 -0.74 -10.40 -7.20
N LEU A 66 -0.37 -9.12 -7.09
CA LEU A 66 1.04 -8.73 -6.93
C LEU A 66 1.61 -9.18 -5.59
N LEU A 67 0.84 -9.08 -4.49
CA LEU A 67 1.20 -9.65 -3.19
C LEU A 67 1.51 -11.14 -3.28
N ARG A 68 0.68 -11.91 -4.01
CA ARG A 68 0.92 -13.34 -4.21
C ARG A 68 2.19 -13.62 -5.01
N LYS A 69 2.46 -12.82 -6.05
CA LYS A 69 3.70 -12.95 -6.82
C LYS A 69 4.93 -12.67 -5.97
N VAL A 70 4.91 -11.57 -5.23
CA VAL A 70 5.98 -11.17 -4.30
C VAL A 70 6.20 -12.26 -3.24
N ALA A 71 5.13 -12.83 -2.68
CA ALA A 71 5.23 -13.98 -1.76
C ALA A 71 5.83 -15.22 -2.43
N ALA A 72 5.46 -15.51 -3.69
CA ALA A 72 6.04 -16.63 -4.45
C ALA A 72 7.53 -16.45 -4.78
N LEU A 73 8.04 -15.21 -4.75
CA LEU A 73 9.47 -14.89 -4.83
C LEU A 73 10.20 -15.05 -3.48
N GLY A 74 9.53 -15.58 -2.44
CA GLY A 74 10.11 -15.77 -1.10
C GLY A 74 10.14 -14.49 -0.25
N ILE A 75 9.35 -13.48 -0.60
CA ILE A 75 9.29 -12.19 0.10
C ILE A 75 8.11 -12.18 1.08
N GLU A 76 8.38 -12.14 2.38
CA GLU A 76 7.37 -11.92 3.41
C GLU A 76 6.99 -10.43 3.44
N VAL A 77 5.75 -10.09 3.07
CA VAL A 77 5.26 -8.72 3.14
C VAL A 77 4.39 -8.52 4.37
N GLU A 78 4.79 -7.60 5.24
CA GLU A 78 3.98 -7.14 6.37
C GLU A 78 3.43 -5.74 6.07
N LEU A 79 2.13 -5.55 6.23
CA LEU A 79 1.48 -4.24 6.10
C LEU A 79 1.18 -3.70 7.49
N ARG A 80 1.77 -2.56 7.85
CA ARG A 80 1.61 -1.96 9.19
C ARG A 80 1.03 -0.55 9.12
N TRP A 81 0.06 -0.28 9.99
CA TRP A 81 -0.47 1.07 10.15
C TRP A 81 0.45 1.93 11.01
N ILE A 82 0.67 3.19 10.61
CA ILE A 82 1.31 4.21 11.45
C ILE A 82 0.49 5.51 11.47
N PRO A 83 0.43 6.23 12.59
CA PRO A 83 -0.27 7.51 12.64
C PRO A 83 0.46 8.59 11.85
N VAL A 84 -0.27 9.33 11.01
CA VAL A 84 0.23 10.53 10.33
C VAL A 84 0.52 11.64 11.36
N HIS A 85 1.54 12.47 11.11
CA HIS A 85 1.92 13.64 11.93
C HIS A 85 2.42 13.36 13.36
N LYS A 86 3.08 12.21 13.57
CA LYS A 86 3.84 11.94 14.81
C LYS A 86 5.36 12.07 14.67
N GLY A 87 5.87 12.77 13.67
CA GLY A 87 7.32 12.97 13.51
C GLY A 87 8.05 11.73 12.98
N VAL A 88 7.37 10.87 12.20
CA VAL A 88 8.02 9.72 11.54
C VAL A 88 8.60 10.21 10.21
N PRO A 89 9.93 10.39 10.08
CA PRO A 89 10.52 11.10 8.94
C PRO A 89 10.18 10.45 7.60
N GLY A 90 10.12 9.12 7.55
CA GLY A 90 9.74 8.37 6.35
C GLY A 90 8.27 8.53 5.93
N ASN A 91 7.35 8.71 6.89
CA ASN A 91 5.93 8.95 6.59
C ASN A 91 5.70 10.37 6.09
N GLU A 92 6.42 11.34 6.66
CA GLU A 92 6.32 12.75 6.26
C GLU A 92 6.90 12.98 4.86
N ALA A 93 8.00 12.32 4.51
CA ALA A 93 8.55 12.34 3.15
C ALA A 93 7.58 11.73 2.13
N ALA A 94 6.90 10.63 2.49
CA ALA A 94 5.90 10.00 1.63
C ALA A 94 4.65 10.88 1.44
N ASP A 95 4.15 11.52 2.51
CA ASP A 95 3.00 12.43 2.46
C ASP A 95 3.30 13.71 1.65
N LEU A 96 4.52 14.25 1.75
CA LEU A 96 4.96 15.36 0.89
C LEU A 96 4.99 14.98 -0.59
N THR A 97 5.45 13.77 -0.91
CA THR A 97 5.51 13.28 -2.29
C THR A 97 4.12 12.97 -2.86
N ALA A 98 3.17 12.55 -2.00
CA ALA A 98 1.80 12.25 -2.41
C ALA A 98 0.93 13.50 -2.63
N LYS A 99 1.37 14.67 -2.17
CA LYS A 99 0.66 15.96 -2.29
C LYS A 99 1.05 16.78 -3.53
N GLN A 100 2.04 16.32 -4.31
CA GLN A 100 2.42 16.92 -5.60
C GLN A 100 1.61 16.33 -6.75
#